data_AF-A0A7C4WXU7-F1
#
_entry.id   AF-A0A7C4WXU7-F1
#
_cell.length_a   1.000
_cell.length_b   1.000
_cell.length_c   1.000
_cell.angle_alpha   90.00
_cell.angle_beta   90.00
_cell.angle_gamma   90.00
#
_symmetry.space_group_name_H-M   'P 1'
#
loop_
_entity.id
_entity.type
_entity.pdbx_description
1 polymer ?
#
loop_
_entity_poly.entity_id
_entity_poly.type
_entity_poly.pdbx_seq_one_letter_code
_entity_poly.pdbx_strand_id
1 'polypeptide(L)'
;IQVADLFLDEGVVAYERTKDGEERVFRSKSGDIAERIPMVVLVNAGSASASEIVAGALQDRGRARLVGERTFGKGSVQLSHTLSDGSELRVTIARWFTPNNRAIHGEGLNPDIEVKVEPGAETGGTDPQLQRAIEVLLQGQ
;
A
#
# COMPACT_ATOMS: atom_id res chain seq x y z
N ILE A 1 8.87 4.29 -3.23
CA ILE A 1 7.65 4.82 -2.55
C ILE A 1 7.52 6.35 -2.62
N GLN A 2 8.33 7.05 -3.43
CA GLN A 2 8.23 8.52 -3.61
C GLN A 2 6.86 8.98 -4.15
N VAL A 3 6.14 8.12 -4.86
CA VAL A 3 4.79 8.43 -5.36
C VAL A 3 3.80 8.84 -4.26
N ALA A 4 4.02 8.40 -3.01
CA ALA A 4 3.17 8.79 -1.89
C ALA A 4 3.32 10.29 -1.54
N ASP A 5 4.47 10.89 -1.83
CA ASP A 5 4.79 12.30 -1.56
C ASP A 5 3.79 13.24 -2.25
N LEU A 6 3.43 12.92 -3.50
CA LEU A 6 2.49 13.71 -4.31
C LEU A 6 1.12 13.92 -3.66
N PHE A 7 0.72 13.03 -2.75
CA PHE A 7 -0.61 13.01 -2.16
C PHE A 7 -0.59 13.34 -0.67
N LEU A 8 0.57 13.32 -0.02
CA LEU A 8 0.70 13.41 1.42
C LEU A 8 1.34 14.74 1.81
N ASP A 9 0.81 15.35 2.86
CA ASP A 9 1.48 16.45 3.54
C ASP A 9 2.78 15.98 4.24
N GLU A 10 3.55 16.89 4.81
CA GLU A 10 4.79 16.54 5.52
C GLU A 10 4.53 15.49 6.62
N GLY A 11 5.32 14.42 6.65
CA GLY A 11 5.13 13.37 7.65
C GLY A 11 5.77 12.05 7.31
N VAL A 12 5.45 11.01 8.08
CA VAL A 12 6.00 9.66 7.87
C VAL A 12 5.21 8.91 6.80
N VAL A 13 5.90 8.26 5.88
CA VAL A 13 5.31 7.38 4.87
C VAL A 13 5.43 5.91 5.29
N ALA A 14 6.60 5.50 5.79
CA ALA A 14 6.85 4.11 6.16
C ALA A 14 8.07 3.99 7.07
N TYR A 15 8.15 2.85 7.75
CA TYR A 15 9.35 2.40 8.45
C TYR A 15 9.88 1.12 7.82
N GLU A 16 11.19 1.05 7.65
CA GLU A 16 11.92 -0.18 7.35
C GLU A 16 12.67 -0.59 8.61
N ARG A 17 12.48 -1.82 9.08
CA ARG A 17 13.21 -2.36 10.24
C ARG A 17 13.98 -3.61 9.89
N THR A 18 15.27 -3.62 10.21
CA THR A 18 16.13 -4.80 10.09
C THR A 18 15.92 -5.73 11.28
N LYS A 19 16.44 -6.95 11.19
CA LYS A 19 16.41 -7.92 12.29
C LYS A 19 17.16 -7.44 13.53
N ASP A 20 18.22 -6.65 13.35
CA ASP A 20 19.10 -6.17 14.41
C ASP A 20 18.56 -4.93 15.13
N GLY A 21 17.35 -4.48 14.75
CA GLY A 21 16.64 -3.36 15.39
C GLY A 21 16.95 -2.00 14.77
N GLU A 22 17.74 -1.93 13.70
CA GLU A 22 17.93 -0.69 12.96
C GLU A 22 16.62 -0.29 12.27
N GLU A 23 16.24 0.97 12.40
CA GLU A 23 15.04 1.53 11.80
C GLU A 23 15.40 2.68 10.86
N ARG A 24 14.89 2.60 9.63
CA ARG A 24 14.92 3.69 8.67
C ARG A 24 13.52 4.24 8.47
N VAL A 25 13.38 5.55 8.66
CA VAL A 25 12.12 6.28 8.46
C VAL A 25 12.09 6.92 7.09
N PHE A 26 11.01 6.71 6.35
CA PHE A 26 10.74 7.37 5.07
C PHE A 26 9.69 8.45 5.29
N ARG A 27 9.92 9.65 4.73
CA ARG A 27 9.08 10.82 4.98
C ARG A 27 8.68 11.51 3.68
N SER A 28 7.49 12.09 3.67
CA SER A 28 7.00 13.00 2.64
C SER A 28 7.22 14.46 3.06
N LYS A 29 7.14 15.38 2.10
CA LYS A 29 7.16 16.83 2.26
C LYS A 29 5.87 17.41 1.71
N SER A 30 5.44 18.54 2.26
CA SER A 30 4.33 19.31 1.69
C SER A 30 4.78 20.19 0.52
N GLY A 31 3.82 20.55 -0.33
CA GLY A 31 3.97 21.47 -1.45
C GLY A 31 3.31 21.00 -2.75
N ASP A 32 2.76 19.78 -2.79
CA ASP A 32 2.24 19.17 -4.02
C ASP A 32 0.75 19.45 -4.24
N ILE A 33 0.36 19.58 -5.51
CA ILE A 33 -1.00 19.93 -5.90
C ILE A 33 -2.03 18.84 -5.56
N ALA A 34 -1.58 17.58 -5.48
CA ALA A 34 -2.44 16.43 -5.28
C ALA A 34 -2.74 16.14 -3.79
N GLU A 35 -2.14 16.87 -2.85
CA GLU A 35 -2.41 16.74 -1.41
C GLU A 35 -3.88 16.97 -1.04
N ARG A 36 -4.61 17.78 -1.82
CA ARG A 36 -6.00 18.17 -1.52
C ARG A 36 -7.02 17.67 -2.52
N ILE A 37 -6.59 16.97 -3.57
CA ILE A 37 -7.52 16.45 -4.58
C ILE A 37 -8.29 15.27 -3.98
N PRO A 38 -9.63 15.23 -4.02
CA PRO A 38 -10.40 14.08 -3.53
C PRO A 38 -9.88 12.77 -4.13
N MET A 39 -9.68 11.74 -3.31
CA MET A 39 -9.14 10.47 -3.78
C MET A 39 -9.62 9.28 -2.94
N VAL A 40 -9.60 8.11 -3.56
CA VAL A 40 -9.80 6.79 -2.98
C VAL A 40 -8.76 5.84 -3.57
N VAL A 41 -8.42 4.76 -2.89
CA VAL A 41 -7.46 3.77 -3.39
C VAL A 41 -8.14 2.41 -3.52
N LEU A 42 -8.15 1.86 -4.72
CA LEU A 42 -8.61 0.50 -4.98
C LEU A 42 -7.49 -0.50 -4.65
N VAL A 43 -7.82 -1.54 -3.88
CA VAL A 43 -6.90 -2.60 -3.49
C VAL A 43 -7.57 -3.97 -3.58
N ASN A 44 -6.77 -5.00 -3.80
CA ASN A 44 -7.23 -6.39 -3.83
C ASN A 44 -6.13 -7.36 -3.36
N ALA A 45 -6.43 -8.66 -3.36
CA ALA A 45 -5.49 -9.72 -2.95
C ALA A 45 -4.20 -9.81 -3.81
N GLY A 46 -4.19 -9.21 -5.01
CA GLY A 46 -2.99 -9.10 -5.85
C GLY A 46 -2.13 -7.87 -5.56
N SER A 47 -2.64 -6.91 -4.79
CA SER A 47 -1.90 -5.72 -4.37
C SER A 47 -0.82 -6.13 -3.36
N ALA A 48 0.45 -5.90 -3.70
CA ALA A 48 1.58 -6.40 -2.92
C ALA A 48 2.77 -5.43 -2.92
N SER A 49 3.65 -5.54 -1.91
CA SER A 49 4.94 -4.82 -1.86
C SER A 49 4.78 -3.30 -1.84
N ALA A 50 5.43 -2.57 -2.74
CA ALA A 50 5.40 -1.11 -2.78
C ALA A 50 3.98 -0.53 -2.82
N SER A 51 3.02 -1.21 -3.46
CA SER A 51 1.62 -0.79 -3.48
C SER A 51 1.00 -0.79 -2.08
N GLU A 52 1.36 -1.76 -1.25
CA GLU A 52 0.90 -1.82 0.15
C GLU A 52 1.54 -0.72 0.99
N ILE A 53 2.80 -0.37 0.74
CA ILE A 53 3.44 0.73 1.47
C ILE A 53 2.72 2.05 1.17
N VAL A 54 2.42 2.31 -0.11
CA VAL A 54 1.71 3.53 -0.54
C VAL A 54 0.28 3.54 -0.01
N ALA A 55 -0.48 2.44 -0.19
CA ALA A 55 -1.85 2.34 0.30
C ALA A 55 -1.92 2.48 1.83
N GLY A 56 -1.02 1.82 2.56
CA GLY A 56 -0.94 1.89 4.02
C GLY A 56 -0.59 3.29 4.51
N ALA A 57 0.31 4.00 3.83
CA ALA A 57 0.64 5.39 4.17
C ALA A 57 -0.55 6.33 3.98
N LEU A 58 -1.25 6.21 2.85
CA LEU A 58 -2.44 7.01 2.55
C LEU A 58 -3.59 6.73 3.52
N GLN A 59 -3.79 5.45 3.87
CA GLN A 59 -4.81 5.02 4.83
C GLN A 59 -4.50 5.51 6.24
N ASP A 60 -3.30 5.22 6.76
CA ASP A 60 -2.94 5.54 8.14
C ASP A 60 -2.92 7.03 8.43
N ARG A 61 -2.61 7.83 7.41
CA ARG A 61 -2.61 9.29 7.51
C ARG A 61 -3.97 9.91 7.25
N GLY A 62 -5.02 9.11 7.06
CA GLY A 62 -6.36 9.59 6.76
C GLY A 62 -6.47 10.33 5.44
N ARG A 63 -5.50 10.15 4.52
CA ARG A 63 -5.47 10.84 3.23
C ARG A 63 -6.42 10.22 2.22
N ALA A 64 -6.55 8.90 2.24
CA ALA A 64 -7.44 8.17 1.35
C ALA A 64 -7.98 6.93 2.02
N ARG A 65 -9.22 6.56 1.68
CA ARG A 65 -9.82 5.29 2.07
C ARG A 65 -9.45 4.19 1.08
N LEU A 66 -9.19 3.00 1.58
CA LEU A 66 -8.99 1.79 0.80
C LEU A 66 -10.34 1.11 0.53
N VAL A 67 -10.58 0.76 -0.73
CA VAL A 67 -11.81 0.07 -1.19
C VAL A 67 -11.41 -1.21 -1.92
N GLY A 68 -12.09 -2.32 -1.62
CA GLY A 68 -11.89 -3.60 -2.31
C GLY A 68 -11.63 -4.75 -1.34
N GLU A 69 -10.52 -5.46 -1.49
CA GLU A 69 -10.20 -6.65 -0.68
C GLU A 69 -8.84 -6.52 0.01
N ARG A 70 -8.64 -7.35 1.04
CA ARG A 70 -7.37 -7.40 1.78
C ARG A 70 -6.20 -7.65 0.82
N THR A 71 -5.12 -6.90 1.01
CA THR A 71 -3.90 -7.01 0.19
C THR A 71 -3.09 -8.27 0.51
N PHE A 72 -2.07 -8.55 -0.29
CA PHE A 72 -1.31 -9.79 -0.22
C PHE A 72 -0.51 -10.00 1.08
N GLY A 73 0.06 -8.93 1.65
CA GLY A 73 0.93 -9.01 2.83
C GLY A 73 2.41 -9.20 2.52
N LYS A 74 2.91 -8.65 1.41
CA LYS A 74 4.34 -8.73 1.04
C LYS A 74 5.12 -7.54 1.62
N GLY A 75 5.28 -7.56 2.94
CA GLY A 75 6.01 -6.51 3.67
C GLY A 75 7.51 -6.75 3.87
N SER A 76 8.20 -7.50 3.00
CA SER A 76 9.63 -7.79 3.14
C SER A 76 10.50 -6.90 2.24
N VAL A 77 11.68 -6.50 2.70
CA VAL A 77 12.75 -5.95 1.85
C VAL A 77 13.70 -7.07 1.46
N GLN A 78 13.94 -7.23 0.16
CA GLN A 78 14.93 -8.17 -0.35
C GLN A 78 16.16 -7.45 -0.90
N LEU A 79 17.34 -8.00 -0.60
CA LEU A 79 18.58 -7.67 -1.27
C LEU A 79 18.90 -8.76 -2.30
N SER A 80 19.27 -8.33 -3.50
CA SER A 80 19.64 -9.20 -4.61
C SER A 80 21.16 -9.37 -4.65
N HIS A 81 21.62 -10.62 -4.72
CA HIS A 81 23.02 -10.98 -4.92
C HIS A 81 23.16 -11.80 -6.19
N THR A 82 23.90 -11.28 -7.16
CA THR A 82 24.25 -12.02 -8.38
C THR A 82 25.42 -12.95 -8.09
N LEU A 83 25.28 -14.24 -8.44
CA LEU A 83 26.30 -15.26 -8.26
C LEU A 83 27.22 -15.34 -9.48
N SER A 84 28.35 -16.03 -9.35
CA SER A 84 29.38 -16.12 -10.40
C SER A 84 28.90 -16.79 -11.70
N ASP A 85 27.85 -17.59 -11.63
CA ASP A 85 27.22 -18.25 -12.79
C ASP A 85 26.08 -17.41 -13.42
N GLY A 86 25.82 -16.21 -12.90
CA GLY A 86 24.75 -15.32 -13.35
C GLY A 86 23.38 -15.55 -12.70
N SER A 87 23.24 -16.56 -11.82
CA SER A 87 22.02 -16.74 -11.03
C SER A 87 21.85 -15.66 -9.94
N GLU A 88 20.64 -15.53 -9.38
CA GLU A 88 20.32 -14.49 -8.39
C GLU A 88 19.82 -15.09 -7.08
N LEU A 89 20.46 -14.75 -5.97
CA LEU A 89 20.00 -14.99 -4.61
C LEU A 89 19.29 -13.75 -4.07
N ARG A 90 18.04 -13.89 -3.64
CA ARG A 90 17.28 -12.82 -2.97
C ARG A 90 17.12 -13.11 -1.49
N VAL A 91 17.71 -12.27 -0.65
CA VAL A 91 17.72 -12.44 0.81
C VAL A 91 16.82 -11.39 1.44
N THR A 92 15.91 -11.81 2.32
CA THR A 92 15.10 -10.86 3.10
C THR A 92 15.95 -10.26 4.21
N ILE A 93 16.09 -8.92 4.23
CA ILE A 93 16.96 -8.20 5.18
C ILE A 93 16.18 -7.32 6.16
N ALA A 94 14.95 -6.93 5.81
CA ALA A 94 14.12 -6.04 6.62
C ALA A 94 12.62 -6.25 6.38
N ARG A 95 11.81 -5.59 7.20
CA ARG A 95 10.35 -5.56 7.09
C ARG A 95 9.82 -4.13 7.03
N TRP A 96 8.73 -3.95 6.28
CA TRP A 96 7.99 -2.71 6.14
C TRP A 96 6.88 -2.59 7.18
N PHE A 97 6.77 -1.40 7.75
CA PHE A 97 5.69 -0.99 8.65
C PHE A 97 5.07 0.32 8.16
N THR A 98 3.77 0.46 8.34
CA THR A 98 3.01 1.65 7.99
C THR A 98 3.22 2.78 9.03
N PRO A 99 2.74 4.02 8.80
CA PRO A 99 2.88 5.11 9.75
C PRO A 99 2.30 4.83 11.15
N ASN A 100 1.20 4.08 11.25
CA ASN A 100 0.60 3.60 12.50
C ASN A 100 1.29 2.33 13.05
N ASN A 101 2.49 2.02 12.55
CA ASN A 101 3.32 0.93 13.00
C ASN A 101 2.74 -0.48 12.75
N ARG A 102 1.82 -0.63 11.78
CA ARG A 102 1.27 -1.94 11.39
C ARG A 102 2.29 -2.70 10.54
N ALA A 103 2.47 -3.98 10.83
CA ALA A 103 3.33 -4.83 10.02
C ALA A 103 2.60 -5.20 8.72
N ILE A 104 3.24 -4.99 7.56
CA ILE A 104 2.63 -5.41 6.27
C ILE A 104 2.85 -6.91 6.06
N HIS A 105 3.99 -7.44 6.50
CA HIS A 105 4.39 -8.81 6.20
C HIS A 105 3.51 -9.84 6.89
N GLY A 106 2.85 -10.69 6.10
CA GLY A 106 1.97 -11.77 6.58
C GLY A 106 0.55 -11.32 6.95
N GLU A 107 0.32 -10.03 7.13
CA GLU A 107 -1.00 -9.48 7.47
C GLU A 107 -1.71 -8.86 6.28
N GLY A 108 -0.97 -8.11 5.44
CA GLY A 108 -1.56 -7.24 4.43
C GLY A 108 -2.26 -6.04 5.05
N LEU A 109 -3.06 -5.35 4.23
CA LEU A 109 -3.88 -4.22 4.62
C LEU A 109 -5.34 -4.59 4.43
N ASN A 110 -6.14 -4.38 5.48
CA ASN A 110 -7.58 -4.46 5.36
C ASN A 110 -8.12 -3.15 4.75
N PRO A 111 -9.04 -3.22 3.79
CA PRO A 111 -9.67 -2.04 3.23
C PRO A 111 -10.60 -1.38 4.27
N ASP A 112 -10.80 -0.06 4.16
CA ASP A 112 -11.80 0.65 4.97
C ASP A 112 -13.23 0.32 4.52
N ILE A 113 -13.40 -0.08 3.25
CA ILE A 113 -14.65 -0.56 2.66
C ILE A 113 -14.35 -1.87 1.94
N GLU A 114 -14.79 -2.97 2.52
CA GLU A 114 -14.67 -4.29 1.90
C GLU A 114 -15.72 -4.48 0.79
N VAL A 115 -15.27 -4.90 -0.39
CA VAL A 115 -16.10 -5.26 -1.55
C VAL A 115 -15.51 -6.53 -2.16
N LYS A 116 -16.12 -7.68 -1.83
CA LYS A 116 -15.66 -8.98 -2.32
C LYS A 116 -16.16 -9.24 -3.73
N VAL A 117 -15.28 -9.79 -4.56
CA VAL A 117 -15.65 -10.33 -5.88
C VAL A 117 -15.32 -11.81 -5.87
N GLU A 118 -16.34 -12.65 -5.93
CA GLU A 118 -16.13 -14.10 -5.93
C GLU A 118 -15.33 -14.52 -7.18
N PRO A 119 -14.33 -15.40 -7.05
CA PRO A 119 -13.58 -15.90 -8.19
C PRO A 119 -14.51 -16.56 -9.22
N GLY A 120 -14.51 -16.04 -10.45
CA GLY A 120 -15.38 -16.54 -11.52
C GLY A 120 -16.82 -16.03 -11.49
N ALA A 121 -17.14 -15.05 -10.63
CA ALA A 121 -18.40 -14.33 -10.74
C ALA A 121 -18.49 -13.66 -12.12
N GLU A 122 -19.57 -13.95 -12.85
CA GLU A 122 -19.90 -13.18 -14.03
C GLU A 122 -20.39 -11.81 -13.58
N THR A 123 -19.50 -10.81 -13.67
CA THR A 123 -19.85 -9.44 -13.30
C THR A 123 -20.69 -8.75 -14.40
N GLY A 124 -21.04 -9.46 -15.48
CA GLY A 124 -21.79 -8.87 -16.60
C GLY A 124 -21.08 -7.68 -17.25
N GLY A 125 -19.74 -7.62 -17.14
CA GLY A 125 -18.94 -6.47 -17.59
C GLY A 125 -18.89 -5.29 -16.61
N THR A 126 -19.47 -5.43 -15.42
CA THR A 126 -19.38 -4.42 -14.35
C THR A 126 -18.17 -4.67 -13.45
N ASP A 127 -17.67 -3.62 -12.83
CA ASP A 127 -16.64 -3.71 -11.78
C ASP A 127 -17.24 -3.14 -10.49
N PRO A 128 -17.72 -4.00 -9.57
CA PRO A 128 -18.37 -3.55 -8.34
C PRO A 128 -17.40 -2.83 -7.39
N GLN A 129 -16.10 -3.16 -7.43
CA GLN A 129 -15.08 -2.48 -6.62
C GLN A 129 -14.90 -1.05 -7.14
N LEU A 130 -14.76 -0.87 -8.46
CA LEU A 130 -14.67 0.43 -9.10
C LEU A 130 -15.93 1.27 -8.87
N GLN A 131 -17.12 0.69 -9.06
CA GLN A 131 -18.38 1.40 -8.85
C GLN A 131 -18.48 1.90 -7.41
N ARG A 132 -18.13 1.04 -6.43
CA ARG A 132 -18.13 1.44 -5.03
C ARG A 132 -17.11 2.55 -4.75
N ALA A 133 -15.91 2.48 -5.33
CA ALA A 133 -14.91 3.53 -5.18
C ALA A 133 -15.38 4.88 -5.75
N ILE A 134 -16.07 4.88 -6.90
CA ILE A 134 -16.65 6.10 -7.49
C ILE A 134 -17.71 6.69 -6.56
N GLU A 135 -18.60 5.87 -6.00
CA GLU A 135 -19.60 6.33 -5.03
C GLU A 135 -18.96 7.00 -3.81
N VAL A 136 -17.93 6.37 -3.25
CA VAL A 136 -17.20 6.88 -2.08
C VAL A 136 -16.52 8.22 -2.42
N LEU A 137 -15.88 8.29 -3.58
CA LEU A 137 -15.22 9.51 -4.05
C LEU A 137 -16.20 10.68 -4.22
N LEU A 138 -17.39 10.42 -4.78
CA LEU A 138 -18.40 11.44 -5.03
C LEU A 138 -19.15 11.90 -3.76
N GLN A 139 -19.18 11.06 -2.72
CA GLN A 139 -19.80 11.40 -1.43
C GLN A 139 -18.95 12.37 -0.58
N GLY A 140 -17.70 12.65 -0.97
CA GLY A 140 -16.85 13.65 -0.33
C GLY A 140 -16.48 13.33 1.13
N GLN A 141 -16.49 12.04 1.50
CA GLN A 141 -16.10 11.55 2.83
C GLN A 141 -14.64 11.13 2.88
#